data_AF-A0A0L0LKF3-F1
#
_entry.id   AF-A0A0L0LKF3-F1
#
_cell.length_a   1.000
_cell.length_b   1.000
_cell.length_c   1.000
_cell.angle_alpha   90.00
_cell.angle_beta   90.00
_cell.angle_gamma   90.00
#
_symmetry.space_group_name_H-M   'P 1'
#
loop_
_entity.id
_entity.type
_entity.pdbx_description
1 polymer ?
#
loop_
_entity_poly.entity_id
_entity_poly.type
_entity_poly.pdbx_seq_one_letter_code
_entity_poly.pdbx_strand_id
1 'polypeptide(L)'
;MNTTVTKKTMKVLVLNNFAVGQTHLGQSVFAARSFRVGDVITQFTGETFHKSEIPKRYKGEDDRFVQIGQDQFMGPSGGVDDLINHSCDPNSGLKFNSENIYLVALKDIAEGDEITWDYSTTMFENNWKMKCDCKSGSCRKIIGDFSLLDRELQQKYKELNVIPQYIKDYMDSPEYPVYTEAIEQMKLHGKTKR
;
A
#
# COMPACT_ATOMS: atom_id res chain seq x y z
N MET A 1 14.82 -39.16 -25.17
CA MET A 1 14.78 -37.95 -26.02
C MET A 1 14.16 -36.84 -25.19
N ASN A 2 14.93 -35.79 -24.91
CA ASN A 2 14.63 -34.80 -23.88
C ASN A 2 13.45 -33.91 -24.28
N THR A 3 12.53 -33.77 -23.32
CA THR A 3 11.35 -32.90 -23.28
C THR A 3 11.73 -31.43 -23.40
N THR A 4 11.15 -30.75 -24.39
CA THR A 4 11.16 -29.29 -24.54
C THR A 4 10.04 -28.70 -23.70
N VAL A 5 10.39 -28.07 -22.57
CA VAL A 5 9.49 -27.17 -21.83
C VAL A 5 9.82 -25.75 -22.29
N THR A 6 8.93 -25.13 -23.04
CA THR A 6 9.03 -23.72 -23.44
C THR A 6 8.71 -22.81 -22.26
N LYS A 7 9.73 -22.28 -21.58
CA LYS A 7 9.57 -21.14 -20.66
C LYS A 7 9.37 -19.87 -21.49
N LYS A 8 8.16 -19.32 -21.43
CA LYS A 8 7.78 -18.02 -22.00
C LYS A 8 8.60 -16.94 -21.29
N THR A 9 9.57 -16.35 -21.97
CA THR A 9 10.43 -15.28 -21.43
C THR A 9 9.59 -14.01 -21.20
N MET A 10 9.45 -13.63 -19.93
CA MET A 10 8.84 -12.36 -19.53
C MET A 10 9.75 -11.20 -19.94
N LYS A 11 9.20 -10.20 -20.65
CA LYS A 11 9.92 -8.96 -20.98
C LYS A 11 10.01 -8.11 -19.71
N VAL A 12 11.19 -8.08 -19.09
CA VAL A 12 11.50 -7.18 -17.97
C VAL A 12 12.11 -5.90 -18.55
N LEU A 13 11.46 -4.75 -18.29
CA LEU A 13 12.08 -3.44 -18.51
C LEU A 13 12.88 -3.11 -17.25
N VAL A 14 14.22 -3.02 -17.37
CA VAL A 14 15.09 -2.63 -16.26
C VAL A 14 15.24 -1.10 -16.26
N LEU A 15 14.65 -0.44 -15.27
CA LEU A 15 14.86 0.98 -14.98
C LEU A 15 15.84 1.08 -13.80
N ASN A 16 17.16 0.94 -14.04
CA ASN A 16 18.31 0.96 -13.10
C ASN A 16 18.17 0.34 -11.69
N ASN A 17 17.14 0.68 -10.92
CA ASN A 17 16.76 0.12 -9.61
C ASN A 17 15.60 -0.89 -9.67
N PHE A 18 14.81 -0.91 -10.75
CA PHE A 18 13.56 -1.66 -10.84
C PHE A 18 13.49 -2.58 -12.05
N ALA A 19 12.78 -3.69 -11.86
CA ALA A 19 12.32 -4.59 -12.90
C ALA A 19 10.78 -4.59 -12.89
N VAL A 20 10.14 -4.30 -14.02
CA VAL A 20 8.68 -4.41 -14.14
C VAL A 20 8.32 -5.77 -14.75
N GLY A 21 7.45 -6.51 -14.06
CA GLY A 21 6.97 -7.83 -14.47
C GLY A 21 5.46 -7.96 -14.37
N GLN A 22 4.97 -9.20 -14.45
CA GLN A 22 3.56 -9.56 -14.34
C GLN A 22 3.41 -10.65 -13.27
N THR A 23 2.41 -10.51 -12.42
CA THR A 23 1.97 -11.51 -11.45
C THR A 23 0.48 -11.81 -11.67
N HIS A 24 -0.15 -12.58 -10.78
CA HIS A 24 -1.61 -12.72 -10.77
C HIS A 24 -2.33 -11.42 -10.37
N LEU A 25 -1.61 -10.42 -9.87
CA LEU A 25 -2.12 -9.08 -9.55
C LEU A 25 -2.01 -8.08 -10.72
N GLY A 26 -1.49 -8.52 -11.87
CA GLY A 26 -1.21 -7.65 -13.01
C GLY A 26 0.24 -7.19 -13.02
N GLN A 27 0.47 -5.92 -13.40
CA GLN A 27 1.83 -5.36 -13.39
C GLN A 27 2.35 -5.28 -11.95
N SER A 28 3.61 -5.69 -11.76
CA SER A 28 4.29 -5.68 -10.46
C SER A 28 5.70 -5.11 -10.62
N VAL A 29 6.19 -4.50 -9.55
CA VAL A 29 7.53 -3.93 -9.47
C VAL A 29 8.41 -4.81 -8.60
N PHE A 30 9.57 -5.18 -9.13
CA PHE A 30 10.57 -5.99 -8.46
C PHE A 30 11.85 -5.19 -8.27
N ALA A 31 12.57 -5.48 -7.19
CA ALA A 31 13.87 -4.91 -6.93
C ALA A 31 14.89 -5.43 -7.95
N ALA A 32 15.53 -4.55 -8.74
CA ALA A 32 16.63 -4.92 -9.64
C ALA A 32 18.01 -4.87 -8.95
N ARG A 33 18.02 -4.53 -7.67
CA ARG A 33 19.16 -4.60 -6.75
C ARG A 33 18.65 -4.79 -5.33
N SER A 34 19.51 -5.17 -4.40
CA SER A 34 19.12 -5.21 -2.99
C SER A 34 18.93 -3.81 -2.39
N PHE A 35 18.01 -3.70 -1.44
CA PHE A 35 17.79 -2.53 -0.57
C PHE A 35 17.92 -2.97 0.88
N ARG A 36 18.59 -2.17 1.71
CA ARG A 36 18.63 -2.37 3.16
C ARG A 36 17.43 -1.71 3.82
N VAL A 37 17.05 -2.19 5.01
CA VAL A 37 16.07 -1.49 5.85
C VAL A 37 16.43 0.00 6.00
N GLY A 38 15.44 0.87 5.77
CA GLY A 38 15.61 2.33 5.80
C GLY A 38 16.05 2.97 4.49
N ASP A 39 16.45 2.19 3.46
CA ASP A 39 16.78 2.74 2.15
C ASP A 39 15.55 3.38 1.50
N VAL A 40 15.76 4.54 0.88
CA VAL A 40 14.76 5.14 -0.03
C VAL A 40 14.74 4.32 -1.31
N ILE A 41 13.55 3.82 -1.67
CA ILE A 41 13.32 3.02 -2.87
C ILE A 41 12.98 3.93 -4.04
N THR A 42 11.90 4.70 -3.93
CA THR A 42 11.47 5.68 -4.93
C THR A 42 10.70 6.82 -4.26
N GLN A 43 10.63 7.96 -4.93
CA GLN A 43 9.67 8.99 -4.60
C GLN A 43 8.30 8.65 -5.23
N PHE A 44 7.22 8.94 -4.51
CA PHE A 44 5.87 8.98 -5.04
C PHE A 44 5.59 10.41 -5.52
N THR A 45 5.13 10.53 -6.75
CA THR A 45 4.87 11.82 -7.38
C THR A 45 3.49 11.83 -8.04
N GLY A 46 3.01 13.00 -8.44
CA GLY A 46 1.71 13.12 -9.09
C GLY A 46 1.11 14.50 -8.89
N GLU A 47 0.06 14.78 -9.65
CA GLU A 47 -0.74 15.98 -9.45
C GLU A 47 -1.63 15.80 -8.20
N THR A 48 -1.67 16.83 -7.35
CA THR A 48 -2.50 16.82 -6.14
C THR A 48 -3.86 17.42 -6.45
N PHE A 49 -4.91 16.73 -6.03
CA PHE A 49 -6.30 17.14 -6.18
C PHE A 49 -6.98 17.22 -4.82
N HIS A 50 -7.87 18.19 -4.66
CA HIS A 50 -8.89 18.10 -3.62
C HIS A 50 -9.90 16.99 -3.98
N LYS A 51 -10.46 16.29 -2.99
CA LYS A 51 -11.40 15.17 -3.17
C LYS A 51 -12.57 15.50 -4.11
N SER A 52 -13.11 16.72 -4.03
CA SER A 52 -14.21 17.18 -4.87
C SER A 52 -13.81 17.51 -6.31
N GLU A 53 -12.51 17.66 -6.58
CA GLU A 53 -11.96 18.18 -7.84
C GLU A 53 -11.28 17.08 -8.68
N ILE A 54 -11.28 15.83 -8.21
CA ILE A 54 -10.73 14.70 -8.97
C ILE A 54 -11.35 14.65 -10.38
N PRO A 55 -10.55 14.82 -11.44
CA PRO A 55 -11.06 14.89 -12.81
C PRO A 55 -11.85 13.65 -13.21
N LYS A 56 -12.96 13.85 -13.94
CA LYS A 56 -13.82 12.75 -14.40
C LYS A 56 -13.10 11.66 -15.19
N ARG A 57 -12.03 12.01 -15.92
CA ARG A 57 -11.21 11.04 -16.66
C ARG A 57 -10.58 9.98 -15.74
N TYR A 58 -10.33 10.33 -14.48
CA TYR A 58 -9.82 9.42 -13.47
C TYR A 58 -10.93 8.78 -12.61
N LYS A 59 -12.19 9.18 -12.78
CA LYS A 59 -13.32 8.58 -12.06
C LYS A 59 -13.66 7.24 -12.71
N GLY A 60 -13.29 6.16 -12.03
CA GLY A 60 -13.52 4.79 -12.49
C GLY A 60 -12.35 4.16 -13.25
N GLU A 61 -11.24 4.88 -13.45
CA GLU A 61 -9.94 4.24 -13.71
C GLU A 61 -9.43 3.66 -12.39
N ASP A 62 -8.90 2.43 -12.42
CA ASP A 62 -8.45 1.68 -11.25
C ASP A 62 -7.56 2.54 -10.32
N ASP A 63 -8.10 2.91 -9.14
CA ASP A 63 -7.50 3.00 -7.80
C ASP A 63 -6.00 3.32 -7.63
N ARG A 64 -5.42 4.20 -8.46
CA ARG A 64 -4.02 4.65 -8.31
C ARG A 64 -3.86 5.98 -7.58
N PHE A 65 -4.90 6.45 -6.91
CA PHE A 65 -4.79 7.62 -6.05
C PHE A 65 -4.19 7.22 -4.70
N VAL A 66 -3.27 8.05 -4.21
CA VAL A 66 -2.78 7.97 -2.84
C VAL A 66 -3.39 9.11 -2.05
N GLN A 67 -4.07 8.81 -0.94
CA GLN A 67 -4.58 9.85 -0.06
C GLN A 67 -3.42 10.46 0.74
N ILE A 68 -3.18 11.75 0.56
CA ILE A 68 -2.03 12.47 1.14
C ILE A 68 -2.44 13.50 2.19
N GLY A 69 -3.74 13.79 2.30
CA GLY A 69 -4.36 14.63 3.31
C GLY A 69 -5.82 14.23 3.56
N GLN A 70 -6.49 14.90 4.49
CA GLN A 70 -7.88 14.58 4.85
C GLN A 70 -8.82 14.61 3.63
N ASP A 71 -8.69 15.62 2.77
CA ASP A 71 -9.42 15.76 1.51
C ASP A 71 -8.48 15.94 0.30
N GLN A 72 -7.24 15.45 0.39
CA GLN A 72 -6.23 15.60 -0.65
C GLN A 72 -5.72 14.26 -1.16
N PHE A 73 -5.68 14.14 -2.49
CA PHE A 73 -5.29 12.92 -3.19
C PHE A 73 -4.22 13.23 -4.22
N MET A 74 -3.16 12.43 -4.25
CA MET A 74 -2.15 12.42 -5.29
C MET A 74 -2.60 11.46 -6.39
N GLY A 75 -2.73 11.96 -7.62
CA GLY A 75 -3.01 11.14 -8.78
C GLY A 75 -1.78 10.39 -9.32
N PRO A 76 -1.98 9.54 -10.34
CA PRO A 76 -0.90 8.75 -10.91
C PRO A 76 0.19 9.62 -11.54
N SER A 77 1.46 9.25 -11.36
CA SER A 77 2.61 9.94 -11.93
C SER A 77 2.89 9.57 -13.39
N GLY A 78 2.40 8.40 -13.84
CA GLY A 78 2.82 7.72 -15.06
C GLY A 78 4.12 6.91 -14.89
N GLY A 79 4.66 6.85 -13.68
CA GLY A 79 5.94 6.25 -13.31
C GLY A 79 5.82 4.83 -12.73
N VAL A 80 6.91 4.38 -12.11
CA VAL A 80 7.00 3.03 -11.51
C VAL A 80 6.24 2.93 -10.19
N ASP A 81 6.10 4.05 -9.47
CA ASP A 81 5.32 4.19 -8.23
C ASP A 81 3.85 3.78 -8.41
N ASP A 82 3.28 4.07 -9.57
CA ASP A 82 1.91 3.68 -9.95
C ASP A 82 1.69 2.16 -10.09
N LEU A 83 2.77 1.37 -10.11
CA LEU A 83 2.75 -0.08 -10.34
C LEU A 83 3.11 -0.90 -9.09
N ILE A 84 3.37 -0.24 -7.96
CA ILE A 84 3.80 -0.91 -6.72
C ILE A 84 2.57 -1.43 -5.98
N ASN A 85 2.44 -2.76 -5.96
CA ASN A 85 1.26 -3.43 -5.45
C ASN A 85 1.14 -3.43 -3.93
N HIS A 86 -0.09 -3.73 -3.50
CA HIS A 86 -0.41 -3.99 -2.12
C HIS A 86 0.12 -5.35 -1.61
N SER A 87 0.62 -5.38 -0.38
CA SER A 87 0.73 -6.60 0.44
C SER A 87 0.25 -6.36 1.87
N CYS A 88 -0.40 -7.35 2.47
CA CYS A 88 -0.76 -7.33 3.91
C CYS A 88 0.45 -7.59 4.83
N ASP A 89 1.57 -8.08 4.28
CA ASP A 89 2.89 -8.10 4.94
C ASP A 89 3.92 -7.43 4.02
N PRO A 90 3.89 -6.10 3.94
CA PRO A 90 4.73 -5.38 2.98
C PRO A 90 6.20 -5.39 3.38
N ASN A 91 7.07 -5.16 2.40
CA ASN A 91 8.50 -4.93 2.62
C ASN A 91 8.90 -3.46 2.55
N SER A 92 7.96 -2.57 2.20
CA SER A 92 8.17 -1.14 2.14
C SER A 92 6.96 -0.35 2.66
N GLY A 93 7.14 0.95 2.92
CA GLY A 93 6.07 1.84 3.39
C GLY A 93 6.34 3.30 3.02
N LEU A 94 5.26 4.08 2.92
CA LEU A 94 5.33 5.49 2.54
C LEU A 94 5.71 6.35 3.75
N LYS A 95 6.79 7.12 3.63
CA LYS A 95 7.16 8.17 4.59
C LYS A 95 6.82 9.53 4.02
N PHE A 96 6.14 10.32 4.84
CA PHE A 96 5.64 11.64 4.49
C PHE A 96 6.56 12.70 5.11
N ASN A 97 7.20 13.48 4.24
CA ASN A 97 7.91 14.70 4.63
C ASN A 97 7.03 15.90 4.25
N SER A 98 7.40 17.12 4.67
CA SER A 98 6.60 18.33 4.44
C SER A 98 6.24 18.60 2.98
N GLU A 99 7.08 18.16 2.04
CA GLU A 99 6.93 18.44 0.60
C GLU A 99 6.93 17.17 -0.26
N ASN A 100 7.34 16.02 0.28
CA ASN A 100 7.66 14.85 -0.51
C ASN A 100 7.21 13.56 0.17
N ILE A 101 6.84 12.57 -0.64
CA ILE A 101 6.44 11.24 -0.19
C ILE A 101 7.43 10.24 -0.77
N TYR A 102 8.05 9.44 0.10
CA TYR A 102 9.04 8.45 -0.30
C TYR A 102 8.60 7.06 0.12
N LEU A 103 8.76 6.09 -0.77
CA LEU A 103 8.69 4.69 -0.42
C LEU A 103 10.02 4.26 0.17
N VAL A 104 10.00 3.70 1.37
CA VAL A 104 11.18 3.30 2.13
C VAL A 104 11.10 1.82 2.50
N ALA A 105 12.23 1.11 2.43
CA ALA A 105 12.32 -0.29 2.83
C ALA A 105 12.10 -0.45 4.35
N LEU A 106 11.21 -1.35 4.75
CA LEU A 106 10.90 -1.68 6.16
C LEU A 106 11.65 -2.93 6.66
N LYS A 107 12.19 -3.69 5.73
CA LYS A 107 13.08 -4.85 5.93
C LYS A 107 14.05 -4.87 4.75
N ASP A 108 15.10 -5.68 4.85
CA ASP A 108 15.98 -5.91 3.70
C ASP A 108 15.16 -6.53 2.55
N ILE A 109 15.38 -6.02 1.33
CA ILE A 109 14.73 -6.45 0.10
C ILE A 109 15.84 -6.99 -0.80
N ALA A 110 15.76 -8.26 -1.17
CA ALA A 110 16.73 -8.85 -2.07
C ALA A 110 16.43 -8.48 -3.53
N GLU A 111 17.45 -8.53 -4.39
CA GLU A 111 17.24 -8.50 -5.83
C GLU A 111 16.26 -9.62 -6.25
N GLY A 112 15.25 -9.26 -7.04
CA GLY A 112 14.19 -10.15 -7.49
C GLY A 112 12.95 -10.19 -6.59
N ASP A 113 12.99 -9.62 -5.37
CA ASP A 113 11.81 -9.51 -4.52
C ASP A 113 10.80 -8.51 -5.08
N GLU A 114 9.50 -8.82 -4.96
CA GLU A 114 8.44 -7.87 -5.28
C GLU A 114 8.40 -6.76 -4.22
N ILE A 115 8.43 -5.50 -4.65
CA ILE A 115 8.32 -4.35 -3.76
C ILE A 115 6.83 -4.08 -3.54
N THR A 116 6.40 -4.02 -2.28
CA THR A 116 5.00 -3.85 -1.91
C THR A 116 4.84 -2.95 -0.70
N TRP A 117 3.69 -2.29 -0.59
CA TRP A 117 3.30 -1.49 0.57
C TRP A 117 1.85 -1.78 0.99
N ASP A 118 1.43 -1.34 2.17
CA ASP A 118 0.05 -1.53 2.60
C ASP A 118 -0.80 -0.30 2.28
N TYR A 119 -1.70 -0.39 1.29
CA TYR A 119 -2.55 0.73 0.88
C TYR A 119 -3.38 1.31 2.03
N SER A 120 -3.77 0.47 2.99
CA SER A 120 -4.51 0.90 4.19
C SER A 120 -3.76 1.94 5.02
N THR A 121 -2.43 2.11 4.87
CA THR A 121 -1.66 3.13 5.62
C THR A 121 -1.94 4.56 5.19
N THR A 122 -2.70 4.76 4.11
CA THR A 122 -3.13 6.08 3.65
C THR A 122 -4.64 6.24 3.58
N MET A 123 -5.41 5.16 3.51
CA MET A 123 -6.85 5.29 3.27
C MET A 123 -7.61 5.72 4.53
N PHE A 124 -8.37 6.80 4.42
CA PHE A 124 -9.25 7.34 5.45
C PHE A 124 -10.52 7.95 4.83
N GLU A 125 -11.18 7.20 3.95
CA GLU A 125 -12.29 7.71 3.12
C GLU A 125 -13.69 7.39 3.65
N ASN A 126 -13.79 6.76 4.82
CA ASN A 126 -15.03 6.27 5.41
C ASN A 126 -15.80 5.36 4.44
N ASN A 127 -15.34 4.10 4.33
CA ASN A 127 -15.88 2.97 3.56
C ASN A 127 -15.07 2.56 2.31
N TRP A 128 -13.80 2.95 2.19
CA TRP A 128 -12.95 2.34 1.14
C TRP A 128 -12.67 0.87 1.47
N LYS A 129 -12.84 -0.01 0.47
CA LYS A 129 -12.56 -1.45 0.58
C LYS A 129 -12.10 -2.03 -0.76
N MET A 130 -11.16 -2.96 -0.70
CA MET A 130 -10.65 -3.69 -1.86
C MET A 130 -10.47 -5.17 -1.53
N LYS A 131 -10.81 -6.06 -2.47
CA LYS A 131 -10.46 -7.49 -2.36
C LYS A 131 -8.95 -7.65 -2.49
N CYS A 132 -8.35 -8.41 -1.61
CA CYS A 132 -6.90 -8.63 -1.56
C CYS A 132 -6.55 -10.09 -1.88
N ASP A 133 -5.67 -10.26 -2.86
CA ASP A 133 -5.06 -11.54 -3.22
C ASP A 133 -3.52 -11.48 -3.17
N CYS A 134 -2.93 -10.73 -2.24
CA CYS A 134 -1.46 -10.59 -2.13
C CYS A 134 -0.73 -11.90 -1.79
N LYS A 135 -1.45 -12.97 -1.45
CA LYS A 135 -0.92 -14.30 -1.08
C LYS A 135 0.08 -14.33 0.08
N SER A 136 0.24 -13.23 0.85
CA SER A 136 0.99 -13.28 2.10
C SER A 136 0.33 -14.24 3.10
N GLY A 137 1.12 -14.83 4.01
CA GLY A 137 0.61 -15.72 5.06
C GLY A 137 -0.40 -15.02 6.00
N SER A 138 -0.33 -13.69 6.09
CA SER A 138 -1.22 -12.82 6.86
C SER A 138 -2.26 -12.10 5.99
N CYS A 139 -2.53 -12.58 4.76
CA CYS A 139 -3.42 -11.92 3.83
C CYS A 139 -4.83 -11.71 4.42
N ARG A 140 -5.24 -10.44 4.53
CA ARG A 140 -6.51 -10.01 5.14
C ARG A 140 -7.75 -10.30 4.29
N LYS A 141 -7.57 -10.70 3.02
CA LYS A 141 -8.61 -10.98 2.01
C LYS A 141 -9.46 -9.78 1.58
N ILE A 142 -9.71 -8.85 2.48
CA ILE A 142 -10.31 -7.55 2.21
C ILE A 142 -9.46 -6.52 2.97
N ILE A 143 -8.98 -5.51 2.27
CA ILE A 143 -8.35 -4.33 2.88
C ILE A 143 -9.31 -3.16 2.83
N GLY A 144 -9.11 -2.20 3.72
CA GLY A 144 -9.96 -1.00 3.80
C GLY A 144 -9.23 0.14 4.49
N ASP A 145 -10.00 1.12 4.97
CA ASP A 145 -9.47 2.28 5.70
C ASP A 145 -8.56 1.86 6.87
N PHE A 146 -7.60 2.73 7.21
CA PHE A 146 -6.64 2.52 8.30
C PHE A 146 -7.32 2.15 9.63
N SER A 147 -8.45 2.79 9.92
CA SER A 147 -9.23 2.56 11.15
C SER A 147 -9.78 1.14 11.29
N LEU A 148 -9.86 0.37 10.19
CA LEU A 148 -10.36 -1.01 10.18
C LEU A 148 -9.27 -2.05 10.47
N LEU A 149 -7.99 -1.64 10.44
CA LEU A 149 -6.86 -2.48 10.81
C LEU A 149 -6.96 -2.87 12.29
N ASP A 150 -6.32 -3.98 12.68
CA ASP A 150 -6.20 -4.31 14.11
C ASP A 150 -5.29 -3.28 14.82
N ARG A 151 -5.53 -3.07 16.13
CA ARG A 151 -4.82 -2.04 16.91
C ARG A 151 -3.31 -2.24 16.94
N GLU A 152 -2.86 -3.50 16.98
CA GLU A 152 -1.43 -3.83 16.98
C GLU A 152 -0.76 -3.37 15.68
N LEU A 153 -1.40 -3.62 14.54
CA LEU A 153 -0.92 -3.21 13.23
C LEU A 153 -0.98 -1.70 13.04
N GLN A 154 -2.04 -1.04 13.54
CA GLN A 154 -2.12 0.42 13.53
C GLN A 154 -0.96 1.04 14.30
N GLN A 155 -0.69 0.53 15.51
CA GLN A 155 0.40 1.02 16.35
C GLN A 155 1.77 0.73 15.72
N LYS A 156 1.97 -0.47 15.15
CA LYS A 156 3.17 -0.82 14.39
C LYS A 156 3.43 0.16 13.25
N TYR A 157 2.41 0.52 12.46
CA TYR A 157 2.58 1.48 11.36
C TYR A 157 2.84 2.91 11.83
N LYS A 158 2.27 3.32 12.98
CA LYS A 158 2.61 4.58 13.64
C LYS A 158 4.07 4.61 14.07
N GLU A 159 4.57 3.56 14.71
CA GLU A 159 5.95 3.43 15.19
C GLU A 159 6.98 3.38 14.05
N LEU A 160 6.66 2.69 12.96
CA LEU A 160 7.48 2.68 11.74
C LEU A 160 7.49 4.03 11.01
N ASN A 161 6.62 4.97 11.42
CA ASN A 161 6.41 6.26 10.80
C ASN A 161 6.06 6.16 9.31
N VAL A 162 5.14 5.25 8.97
CA VAL A 162 4.68 4.99 7.59
C VAL A 162 3.22 5.36 7.34
N ILE A 163 2.68 6.20 8.21
CA ILE A 163 1.34 6.78 8.10
C ILE A 163 1.46 8.31 8.01
N PRO A 164 0.58 8.96 7.23
CA PRO A 164 0.55 10.40 7.10
C PRO A 164 0.05 11.09 8.37
N GLN A 165 0.30 12.39 8.46
CA GLN A 165 0.00 13.16 9.66
C GLN A 165 -1.50 13.14 10.04
N TYR A 166 -2.41 13.27 9.07
CA TYR A 166 -3.85 13.24 9.36
C TYR A 166 -4.34 11.92 9.98
N ILE A 167 -3.68 10.79 9.68
CA ILE A 167 -3.97 9.51 10.34
C ILE A 167 -3.41 9.50 11.77
N LYS A 168 -2.21 10.05 11.99
CA LYS A 168 -1.65 10.21 13.34
C LYS A 168 -2.55 11.10 14.20
N ASP A 169 -3.00 12.22 13.65
CA ASP A 169 -3.91 13.15 14.32
C ASP A 169 -5.23 12.46 14.69
N TYR A 170 -5.77 11.63 13.78
CA TYR A 170 -6.90 10.76 14.12
C TYR A 170 -6.58 9.79 15.26
N MET A 171 -5.43 9.11 15.25
CA MET A 171 -5.06 8.18 16.32
C MET A 171 -4.87 8.87 17.68
N ASP A 172 -4.48 10.15 17.68
CA ASP A 172 -4.32 10.98 18.89
C ASP A 172 -5.62 11.69 19.30
N SER A 173 -6.70 11.53 18.52
CA SER A 173 -8.00 12.14 18.76
C SER A 173 -8.82 11.39 19.82
N PRO A 174 -9.72 12.08 20.55
CA PRO A 174 -10.67 11.42 21.47
C PRO A 174 -11.61 10.41 20.79
N GLU A 175 -11.83 10.54 19.47
CA GLU A 175 -12.69 9.65 18.69
C GLU A 175 -12.07 8.26 18.47
N TYR A 176 -10.75 8.17 18.40
CA TYR A 176 -10.01 6.93 18.13
C TYR A 176 -10.39 5.74 19.02
N PRO A 177 -10.37 5.85 20.37
CA PRO A 177 -10.72 4.72 21.24
C PRO A 177 -12.16 4.27 21.02
N VAL A 178 -13.11 5.20 20.81
CA VAL A 178 -14.54 4.89 20.64
C VAL A 178 -14.77 4.04 19.38
N TYR A 179 -14.20 4.45 18.24
CA TYR A 179 -14.36 3.72 16.98
C TYR A 179 -13.63 2.38 16.99
N THR A 180 -12.42 2.33 17.53
CA THR A 180 -11.63 1.09 17.55
C THR A 180 -12.22 0.05 18.50
N GLU A 181 -12.75 0.45 19.67
CA GLU A 181 -13.47 -0.47 20.56
C GLU A 181 -14.73 -1.04 19.92
N ALA A 182 -15.51 -0.20 19.23
CA ALA A 182 -16.70 -0.64 18.52
C ALA A 182 -16.37 -1.70 17.45
N ILE A 183 -15.32 -1.49 16.66
CA ILE A 183 -14.87 -2.45 15.63
C ILE A 183 -14.39 -3.76 16.26
N GLU A 184 -13.60 -3.70 17.33
CA GLU A 184 -13.13 -4.90 18.05
C GLU A 184 -14.29 -5.69 18.62
N GLN A 185 -15.25 -5.01 19.25
CA GLN A 185 -16.47 -5.64 19.75
C GLN A 185 -17.25 -6.29 18.60
N MET A 186 -17.44 -5.62 17.46
CA MET A 186 -18.13 -6.23 16.30
C MET A 186 -17.42 -7.49 15.80
N LYS A 187 -16.07 -7.51 15.77
CA LYS A 187 -15.29 -8.71 15.40
C LYS A 187 -15.40 -9.83 16.45
N LEU A 188 -15.48 -9.50 17.74
CA LEU A 188 -15.70 -10.46 18.82
C LEU A 188 -17.11 -11.07 18.78
N HIS A 189 -18.14 -10.26 18.50
CA HIS A 189 -19.52 -10.72 18.36
C HIS A 189 -19.73 -11.49 17.05
N GLY A 190 -19.00 -11.17 15.99
CA GLY A 190 -18.97 -11.93 14.72
C GLY A 190 -18.24 -13.27 14.80
N LYS A 191 -17.55 -13.58 15.91
CA LYS A 191 -17.01 -14.92 16.22
C LYS A 191 -18.02 -15.80 16.98
N THR A 192 -19.32 -15.65 16.73
CA THR A 192 -20.34 -16.51 17.33
C THR A 192 -20.60 -17.77 16.48
N LYS A 193 -20.00 -18.85 16.99
CA LYS A 193 -20.23 -20.29 16.75
C LYS A 193 -19.88 -20.88 15.37
N ARG A 194 -19.00 -21.89 15.49
CA ARG A 194 -18.59 -22.91 14.52
C ARG A 194 -19.73 -23.50 13.72
#